data_AF-A0A1J3DIK1-F1
#
_entry.id   AF-A0A1J3DIK1-F1
#
_cell.length_a   1.000
_cell.length_b   1.000
_cell.length_c   1.000
_cell.angle_alpha   90.00
_cell.angle_beta   90.00
_cell.angle_gamma   90.00
#
_symmetry.space_group_name_H-M   'P 1'
#
loop_
_entity.id
_entity.type
_entity.pdbx_description
1 polymer ?
#
loop_
_entity_poly.entity_id
_entity_poly.type
_entity_poly.pdbx_seq_one_letter_code
_entity_poly.pdbx_strand_id
1 'polypeptide(L)'
;PLIYVTENGISTPGSETFKEAVADYKRIDYLCTHLCFLRKAIDEYKVRVKGYFSWALGDNYEFCAGYTVRFGLSYVDFANLTADRDLKASGKWYKKFLKATSKNPENQGFLHSNLSFEEKKLADA
;
A
#
# COMPACT_ATOMS: atom_id res chain seq x y z
N PRO A 1 17.89 -8.22 13.57
CA PRO A 1 18.60 -7.00 13.09
C PRO A 1 17.67 -5.78 13.15
N LEU A 2 18.18 -4.56 12.97
CA LEU A 2 17.34 -3.40 12.67
C LEU A 2 16.88 -3.51 11.21
N ILE A 3 15.59 -3.34 10.95
CA ILE A 3 14.99 -3.56 9.62
C ILE A 3 14.28 -2.29 9.16
N TYR A 4 14.47 -1.98 7.88
CA TYR A 4 13.66 -1.03 7.13
C TYR A 4 13.05 -1.78 5.95
N VAL A 5 11.74 -1.75 5.81
CA VAL A 5 11.08 -2.25 4.60
C VAL A 5 11.18 -1.15 3.56
N THR A 6 12.26 -1.18 2.79
CA THR A 6 12.61 -0.12 1.82
C THR A 6 11.70 -0.11 0.61
N GLU A 7 11.00 -1.20 0.34
CA GLU A 7 10.08 -1.32 -0.78
C GLU A 7 8.99 -2.36 -0.47
N ASN A 8 7.73 -1.99 -0.66
CA ASN A 8 6.61 -2.92 -0.68
C ASN A 8 5.42 -2.31 -1.42
N GLY A 9 4.76 -3.09 -2.29
CA GLY A 9 3.63 -2.62 -3.08
C GLY A 9 3.08 -3.71 -4.00
N ILE A 10 2.06 -3.33 -4.77
CA ILE A 10 1.43 -4.20 -5.78
C ILE A 10 1.14 -3.42 -7.06
N SER A 11 1.37 -4.06 -8.20
CA SER A 11 1.04 -3.53 -9.52
C SER A 11 -0.44 -3.70 -9.86
N THR A 12 -1.01 -2.75 -10.59
CA THR A 12 -2.24 -2.95 -11.39
C THR A 12 -1.93 -2.83 -12.88
N PRO A 13 -2.76 -3.38 -13.78
CA PRO A 13 -2.53 -3.28 -15.23
C PRO A 13 -2.45 -1.83 -15.73
N GLY A 14 -1.48 -1.53 -16.57
CA GLY A 14 -1.32 -0.21 -17.19
C GLY A 14 -2.41 0.14 -18.21
N SER A 15 -3.12 -0.88 -18.71
CA SER A 15 -4.26 -0.77 -19.63
C SER A 15 -5.58 -0.37 -18.95
N GLU A 16 -5.60 -0.25 -17.62
CA GLU A 16 -6.77 0.25 -16.88
C GLU A 16 -7.14 1.66 -17.37
N THR A 17 -8.44 1.90 -17.53
CA THR A 17 -8.96 3.25 -17.75
C THR A 17 -8.62 4.14 -16.56
N PHE A 18 -8.65 5.47 -16.74
CA PHE A 18 -8.45 6.41 -15.65
C PHE A 18 -9.32 6.08 -14.42
N LYS A 19 -10.62 5.79 -14.63
CA LYS A 19 -11.57 5.48 -13.56
C LYS A 19 -11.20 4.22 -12.77
N GLU A 20 -10.71 3.19 -13.46
CA GLU A 20 -10.25 1.94 -12.82
C GLU A 20 -8.95 2.18 -12.05
N ALA A 21 -7.99 2.85 -12.70
CA ALA A 21 -6.68 3.11 -12.14
C ALA A 21 -6.72 3.99 -10.88
N VAL A 22 -7.65 4.96 -10.78
CA VAL A 22 -7.81 5.79 -9.57
C VAL A 22 -8.61 5.11 -8.46
N ALA A 23 -9.39 4.08 -8.76
CA ALA A 23 -10.21 3.37 -7.77
C ALA A 23 -9.40 2.34 -6.99
N ASP A 24 -8.48 1.63 -7.65
CA ASP A 24 -7.41 0.76 -7.14
C ASP A 24 -7.55 0.08 -5.76
N TYR A 25 -8.75 -0.35 -5.36
CA TYR A 25 -9.04 -0.87 -4.02
C TYR A 25 -8.20 -2.09 -3.65
N LYS A 26 -7.81 -2.91 -4.63
CA LYS A 26 -6.90 -4.06 -4.43
C LYS A 26 -5.56 -3.64 -3.79
N ARG A 27 -5.06 -2.44 -4.09
CA ARG A 27 -3.83 -1.90 -3.49
C ARG A 27 -4.05 -1.53 -2.02
N ILE A 28 -5.24 -1.04 -1.65
CA ILE A 28 -5.60 -0.80 -0.25
C ILE A 28 -5.59 -2.12 0.51
N ASP A 29 -6.26 -3.15 -0.02
CA ASP A 29 -6.33 -4.47 0.63
C ASP A 29 -4.94 -5.07 0.84
N TYR A 30 -4.08 -4.98 -0.18
CA TYR A 30 -2.69 -5.43 -0.09
C TYR A 30 -1.90 -4.68 0.99
N LEU A 31 -1.90 -3.34 0.95
CA LEU A 31 -1.15 -2.52 1.90
C LEU A 31 -1.65 -2.71 3.33
N CYS A 32 -2.97 -2.72 3.53
CA CYS A 32 -3.61 -2.95 4.83
C CYS A 32 -3.19 -4.30 5.39
N THR A 33 -3.31 -5.37 4.59
CA THR A 33 -2.93 -6.73 5.01
C THR A 33 -1.45 -6.80 5.39
N HIS A 34 -0.55 -6.28 4.54
CA HIS A 34 0.88 -6.30 4.83
C HIS A 34 1.22 -5.52 6.11
N LEU A 35 0.64 -4.34 6.30
CA LEU A 35 0.88 -3.52 7.49
C LEU A 35 0.33 -4.17 8.77
N CYS A 36 -0.80 -4.88 8.70
CA CYS A 36 -1.33 -5.67 9.82
C CYS A 36 -0.35 -6.79 10.23
N PHE A 37 0.17 -7.56 9.27
CA PHE A 37 1.15 -8.61 9.57
C PHE A 37 2.50 -8.03 10.03
N LEU A 38 2.93 -6.91 9.46
CA LEU A 38 4.14 -6.20 9.91
C LEU A 38 3.99 -5.75 11.36
N ARG A 39 2.79 -5.26 11.74
CA ARG A 39 2.47 -4.91 13.12
C ARG A 39 2.53 -6.12 14.05
N LYS A 40 1.94 -7.26 13.67
CA LYS A 40 2.05 -8.51 14.43
C LYS A 40 3.51 -8.95 14.61
N ALA A 41 4.34 -8.84 13.56
CA ALA A 41 5.76 -9.16 13.63
C ALA A 41 6.53 -8.29 14.67
N ILE A 42 6.20 -7.00 14.74
CA ILE A 42 6.77 -6.07 15.72
C ILE A 42 6.28 -6.41 17.13
N ASP A 43 4.98 -6.62 17.31
CA ASP A 43 4.35 -6.74 18.62
C ASP A 43 4.55 -8.12 19.25
N GLU A 44 4.35 -9.20 18.49
CA GLU A 44 4.40 -10.59 18.99
C GLU A 44 5.83 -11.14 18.95
N TYR A 45 6.53 -10.94 17.84
CA TYR A 45 7.85 -11.54 17.59
C TYR A 45 9.03 -10.58 17.86
N LYS A 46 8.74 -9.36 18.34
CA LYS A 46 9.73 -8.34 18.72
C LYS A 46 10.73 -8.01 17.60
N VAL A 47 10.28 -8.09 16.34
CA VAL A 47 11.07 -7.70 15.18
C VAL A 47 11.31 -6.19 15.19
N ARG A 48 12.58 -5.76 15.07
CA ARG A 48 12.96 -4.35 15.15
C ARG A 48 12.79 -3.63 13.81
N VAL A 49 11.55 -3.39 13.39
CA VAL A 49 11.23 -2.59 12.19
C VAL A 49 11.18 -1.11 12.54
N LYS A 50 11.90 -0.27 11.78
CA LYS A 50 12.01 1.18 12.04
C LYS A 50 11.48 2.06 10.90
N GLY A 51 11.17 1.48 9.75
CA GLY A 51 10.55 2.21 8.66
C GLY A 51 9.91 1.27 7.64
N TYR A 52 8.90 1.80 6.95
CA TYR A 52 8.19 1.15 5.87
C TYR A 52 7.95 2.17 4.76
N PHE A 53 8.34 1.82 3.54
CA PHE A 53 8.28 2.67 2.38
C PHE A 53 7.42 2.00 1.31
N SER A 54 6.23 2.55 1.09
CA SER A 54 5.32 2.05 0.07
C SER A 54 5.85 2.38 -1.32
N TRP A 55 5.95 1.36 -2.17
CA TRP A 55 6.28 1.52 -3.58
C TRP A 55 4.99 1.57 -4.42
N ALA A 56 4.70 2.65 -5.13
CA ALA A 56 5.48 3.89 -5.30
C ALA A 56 4.66 5.14 -4.99
N LEU A 57 5.30 6.31 -4.90
CA LEU A 57 4.59 7.58 -4.73
C LEU A 57 3.62 7.86 -5.90
N GLY A 58 4.04 7.53 -7.13
CA GLY A 58 3.26 7.69 -8.34
C GLY A 58 3.62 6.65 -9.38
N ASP A 59 2.74 6.48 -10.36
CA ASP A 59 3.00 5.59 -11.49
C ASP A 59 4.30 6.02 -12.19
N ASN A 60 5.13 5.04 -12.52
CA ASN A 60 6.48 5.25 -13.03
C ASN A 60 6.81 4.20 -14.11
N TYR A 61 8.02 4.24 -14.64
CA TYR A 61 8.52 3.25 -15.60
C TYR A 61 9.07 2.02 -14.86
N GLU A 62 8.43 0.87 -15.02
CA GLU A 62 8.72 -0.35 -14.25
C GLU A 62 9.63 -1.32 -15.03
N PHE A 63 10.85 -0.86 -15.34
CA PHE A 63 11.93 -1.64 -15.96
C PHE A 63 11.45 -2.48 -17.17
N CYS A 64 11.60 -3.81 -17.10
CA CYS A 64 11.22 -4.74 -18.17
C CYS A 64 9.72 -4.69 -18.51
N ALA A 65 8.87 -4.27 -17.58
CA ALA A 65 7.43 -4.10 -17.82
C ALA A 65 7.09 -2.72 -18.43
N GLY A 66 8.03 -1.77 -18.42
CA GLY A 66 7.80 -0.41 -18.89
C GLY A 66 6.55 0.21 -18.27
N TYR A 67 5.65 0.74 -19.10
CA TYR A 67 4.38 1.35 -18.65
C TYR A 67 3.18 0.38 -18.67
N THR A 68 3.42 -0.92 -18.82
CA THR A 68 2.33 -1.93 -18.87
C THR A 68 1.75 -2.25 -17.50
N VAL A 69 2.33 -1.71 -16.43
CA VAL A 69 1.87 -1.84 -15.04
C VAL A 69 1.99 -0.52 -14.30
N ARG A 70 1.25 -0.41 -13.18
CA ARG A 70 1.15 0.80 -12.35
C ARG A 70 1.30 0.44 -10.88
N PHE A 71 2.30 0.99 -10.19
CA PHE A 71 2.50 0.78 -8.74
C PHE A 71 2.12 1.99 -7.88
N GLY A 72 1.90 3.15 -8.48
CA GLY A 72 1.80 4.41 -7.76
C GLY A 72 0.59 4.53 -6.85
N LEU A 73 0.75 5.24 -5.74
CA LEU A 73 -0.33 5.81 -4.93
C LEU A 73 -1.00 7.01 -5.62
N SER A 74 -0.34 7.59 -6.62
CA SER A 74 -0.89 8.59 -7.53
C SER A 74 -0.86 8.09 -8.97
N TYR A 75 -1.93 8.39 -9.70
CA TYR A 75 -2.03 8.16 -11.12
C TYR A 75 -1.19 9.20 -11.86
N VAL A 76 -0.48 8.76 -12.89
CA VAL A 76 0.25 9.61 -13.83
C VAL A 76 -0.28 9.34 -15.23
N ASP A 77 -0.74 10.40 -15.89
CA ASP A 77 -1.06 10.38 -17.31
C ASP A 77 0.24 10.47 -18.12
N PHE A 78 0.69 9.33 -18.64
CA PHE A 78 1.90 9.28 -19.45
C PHE A 78 1.75 9.95 -20.83
N ALA A 79 0.52 10.14 -21.32
CA ALA A 79 0.25 10.86 -22.56
C ALA A 79 0.24 12.37 -22.36
N ASN A 80 -0.05 12.84 -21.14
CA ASN A 80 -0.02 14.25 -20.78
C ASN A 80 0.70 14.49 -19.44
N LEU A 81 2.04 14.51 -19.50
CA LEU A 81 2.88 14.73 -18.31
C LEU A 81 2.77 16.13 -17.70
N THR A 82 2.13 17.08 -18.39
CA THR A 82 1.86 18.43 -17.86
C THR A 82 0.60 18.50 -17.00
N ALA A 83 -0.23 17.44 -17.01
CA ALA A 83 -1.37 17.33 -16.13
C ALA A 83 -0.94 17.07 -14.68
N ASP A 84 -1.76 17.55 -13.73
CA ASP A 84 -1.58 17.26 -12.31
C ASP A 84 -1.72 15.76 -12.04
N ARG A 85 -1.02 15.28 -11.00
CA ARG A 85 -1.09 13.87 -10.58
C ARG A 85 -2.33 13.64 -9.71
N ASP A 86 -3.14 12.66 -10.06
CA ASP A 86 -4.34 12.31 -9.31
C ASP A 86 -4.04 11.31 -8.20
N LEU A 87 -4.33 11.68 -6.95
CA LEU A 87 -4.22 10.74 -5.84
C LEU A 87 -5.28 9.65 -5.96
N LYS A 88 -4.82 8.40 -6.07
CA LYS A 88 -5.70 7.22 -6.17
C LYS A 88 -6.40 6.96 -4.83
N ALA A 89 -7.38 6.07 -4.81
CA ALA A 89 -8.06 5.67 -3.58
C ALA A 89 -7.05 5.15 -2.55
N SER A 90 -6.07 4.36 -3.00
CA SER A 90 -4.96 3.90 -2.17
C SER A 90 -4.11 5.05 -1.59
N GLY A 91 -3.75 6.06 -2.39
CA GLY A 91 -3.00 7.22 -1.90
C GLY A 91 -3.80 8.05 -0.89
N LYS A 92 -5.11 8.22 -1.12
CA LYS A 92 -6.03 8.88 -0.17
C LYS A 92 -6.14 8.09 1.13
N TRP A 93 -6.23 6.76 1.04
CA TRP A 93 -6.25 5.86 2.20
C TRP A 93 -4.93 5.92 2.97
N TYR A 94 -3.78 5.81 2.29
CA TYR A 94 -2.46 5.84 2.91
C TYR A 94 -2.22 7.16 3.66
N LYS A 95 -2.65 8.29 3.08
CA LYS A 95 -2.65 9.60 3.76
C LYS A 95 -3.47 9.60 5.05
N LYS A 96 -4.65 8.97 5.06
CA LYS A 96 -5.50 8.85 6.26
C LYS A 96 -4.84 7.94 7.30
N PHE A 97 -4.31 6.79 6.88
CA PHE A 97 -3.58 5.86 7.74
C PHE A 97 -2.43 6.56 8.48
N LEU A 98 -1.55 7.27 7.77
CA LEU A 98 -0.43 8.02 8.36
C LEU A 98 -0.89 9.11 9.34
N LYS A 99 -2.04 9.75 9.09
CA LYS A 99 -2.61 10.75 9.99
C LYS A 99 -3.18 10.13 11.27
N ALA A 100 -3.87 8.99 11.15
CA ALA A 100 -4.44 8.28 12.30
C ALA A 100 -3.35 7.83 13.29
N THR A 101 -2.21 7.37 12.78
CA THR A 101 -1.07 6.99 13.63
C THR A 101 -0.39 8.18 14.33
N SER A 102 -0.59 9.41 13.83
CA SER A 102 0.05 10.63 14.38
C SER A 102 -0.76 11.31 15.47
N LYS A 103 -2.04 10.96 15.65
CA LYS A 103 -2.95 11.60 16.61
C LYS A 103 -3.77 10.55 17.37
N ASN A 104 -3.33 10.34 18.61
CA ASN A 104 -4.03 9.68 19.72
C ASN A 104 -3.91 8.14 19.83
N PRO A 105 -3.38 7.59 20.94
CA PRO A 105 -3.27 6.14 21.19
C PRO A 105 -4.60 5.38 21.21
N GLU A 106 -5.72 6.07 21.46
CA GLU A 106 -7.07 5.49 21.57
C GLU A 106 -7.76 5.20 20.21
N ASN A 107 -7.22 5.67 19.07
CA ASN A 107 -7.82 5.44 17.74
C ASN A 107 -7.34 4.17 17.03
N GLN A 108 -6.70 3.23 17.74
CA GLN A 108 -6.23 1.95 17.19
C GLN A 108 -7.36 1.06 16.65
N GLY A 109 -8.63 1.35 16.97
CA GLY A 109 -9.80 0.66 16.44
C GLY A 109 -9.96 0.71 14.90
N PHE A 110 -9.34 1.67 14.22
CA PHE A 110 -9.34 1.74 12.75
C PHE A 110 -8.37 0.75 12.07
N LEU A 111 -7.52 0.07 12.85
CA LEU A 111 -6.57 -0.93 12.35
C LEU A 111 -7.16 -2.35 12.32
N HIS A 112 -8.32 -2.55 12.94
CA HIS A 112 -9.07 -3.78 12.80
C HIS A 112 -9.93 -3.67 11.54
N SER A 113 -9.42 -4.20 10.42
CA SER A 113 -10.33 -4.69 9.39
C SER A 113 -11.32 -5.63 10.07
N ASN A 114 -12.63 -5.48 9.84
CA ASN A 114 -13.64 -6.50 10.20
C ASN A 114 -13.46 -7.83 9.43
N LEU A 115 -12.29 -8.06 8.84
CA LEU A 115 -11.86 -9.34 8.34
C LEU A 115 -11.48 -10.18 9.55
N SER A 116 -12.41 -11.02 10.00
CA SER A 116 -12.06 -12.20 10.78
C SER A 116 -11.12 -13.04 9.92
N PHE A 117 -9.82 -12.97 10.20
CA PHE A 117 -8.91 -13.99 9.73
C PHE A 117 -9.24 -15.26 10.52
N GLU A 118 -10.10 -16.12 9.96
CA GLU A 118 -10.06 -17.53 10.33
C GLU A 118 -8.62 -18.00 10.16
N GLU A 119 -8.10 -18.67 11.18
CA GLU A 119 -6.73 -19.17 11.27
C GLU A 119 -6.45 -20.17 10.14
N LYS A 120 -6.14 -19.68 8.94
CA LYS A 120 -5.52 -20.52 7.91
C LYS A 120 -4.08 -20.76 8.33
N LYS A 121 -3.85 -21.96 8.88
CA LYS A 121 -2.54 -22.50 9.22
C LYS A 121 -1.59 -22.36 8.04
N LEU A 122 -0.38 -21.89 8.35
CA LEU A 122 0.77 -21.70 7.47
C LEU A 122 1.38 -23.05 7.05
N ALA A 123 0.59 -23.94 6.45
CA ALA A 123 1.04 -25.27 6.04
C ALA A 123 1.23 -25.46 4.52
N ASP A 124 0.83 -24.51 3.67
CA ASP A 124 0.87 -24.69 2.21
C ASP A 124 1.53 -23.51 1.46
N ALA A 125 2.70 -23.07 1.93
CA ALA A 125 3.58 -22.17 1.17
C ALA A 125 4.91 -22.85 0.87
#